data_AF-A0A6P8Y418-F1
#
_entry.id   AF-A0A6P8Y418-F1
#
_cell.length_a   1.000
_cell.length_b   1.000
_cell.length_c   1.000
_cell.angle_alpha   90.00
_cell.angle_beta   90.00
_cell.angle_gamma   90.00
#
_symmetry.space_group_name_H-M   'P 1'
#
loop_
_entity.id
_entity.type
_entity.pdbx_description
1 polymer ?
#
loop_
_entity_poly.entity_id
_entity_poly.type
_entity_poly.pdbx_seq_one_letter_code
_entity_poly.pdbx_strand_id
1 'polypeptide(L)'
;MMGIDSIDKATGALCDLFVIYLSIYKIFVLLKNKQLIRSLVEALKFDMDVQYAPLRRACREHEEQTHKQATKLTFMYYMVLLSVDATYIFMFLRAEWNDVVGIPQWDPLSLRRTNNLTFFFYACVPISAALMSGIHTTVFDTMILSFSMGLGAKIDNLARLLRTLEEEPKHAAHGVHGDGLVEVHRERLQRLHDAVRLHQRIIRFVDELESALSSMSLAQLLESLAAVCLQAYRLTAAPPSPAEAVPLINFCSGFFSSCGSCAGVEKILRQGARTWPQ
;
A
#
# COMPACT_ATOMS: atom_id res chain seq x y z
N MET A 1 14.42 -7.68 -41.67
CA MET A 1 14.04 -8.51 -40.50
C MET A 1 14.55 -7.80 -39.26
N MET A 2 13.67 -7.29 -38.40
CA MET A 2 14.08 -6.95 -37.04
C MET A 2 14.46 -8.28 -36.37
N GLY A 3 15.69 -8.41 -35.88
CA GLY A 3 16.11 -9.59 -35.12
C GLY A 3 15.34 -9.69 -33.81
N ILE A 4 15.23 -10.91 -33.27
CA ILE A 4 14.60 -11.20 -31.96
C ILE A 4 15.17 -10.27 -30.87
N ASP A 5 16.49 -10.00 -30.91
CA ASP A 5 17.19 -9.06 -30.03
C ASP A 5 16.58 -7.64 -30.01
N SER A 6 15.95 -7.20 -31.10
CA SER A 6 15.29 -5.90 -31.18
C SER A 6 13.97 -5.88 -30.42
N ILE A 7 13.25 -7.01 -30.37
CA ILE A 7 11.97 -7.14 -29.68
C ILE A 7 12.20 -7.22 -28.17
N ASP A 8 13.22 -7.95 -27.73
CA ASP A 8 13.54 -8.06 -26.30
C ASP A 8 13.98 -6.72 -25.71
N LYS A 9 14.84 -5.98 -26.42
CA LYS A 9 15.23 -4.62 -26.04
C LYS A 9 14.06 -3.65 -25.99
N ALA A 10 13.16 -3.72 -26.96
CA ALA A 10 11.95 -2.89 -26.97
C ALA A 10 11.03 -3.24 -25.80
N THR A 11 10.89 -4.52 -25.48
CA THR A 11 10.08 -5.01 -24.35
C THR A 11 10.63 -4.52 -23.01
N GLY A 12 11.95 -4.62 -22.79
CA GLY A 12 12.61 -4.08 -21.60
C GLY A 12 12.40 -2.57 -21.45
N ALA A 13 12.66 -1.81 -22.52
CA ALA A 13 12.46 -0.37 -22.52
C ALA A 13 11.00 0.04 -22.26
N LEU A 14 10.04 -0.72 -22.80
CA LEU A 14 8.61 -0.49 -22.54
C LEU A 14 8.27 -0.71 -21.05
N CYS A 15 8.78 -1.79 -20.43
CA CYS A 15 8.59 -2.03 -18.99
C CYS A 15 9.09 -0.84 -18.16
N ASP A 16 10.31 -0.36 -18.43
CA ASP A 16 10.91 0.75 -17.68
C ASP A 16 10.12 2.05 -17.86
N LEU A 17 9.68 2.32 -19.10
CA LEU A 17 8.82 3.48 -19.40
C LEU A 17 7.49 3.41 -18.65
N PHE A 18 6.86 2.24 -18.56
CA PHE A 18 5.62 2.06 -17.78
C PHE A 18 5.82 2.36 -16.30
N VAL A 19 6.91 1.86 -15.70
CA VAL A 19 7.23 2.10 -14.28
C VAL A 19 7.44 3.60 -14.02
N ILE A 20 8.21 4.29 -14.88
CA ILE A 20 8.44 5.74 -14.75
C ILE A 20 7.15 6.52 -14.93
N TYR A 21 6.37 6.20 -15.98
CA TYR A 21 5.10 6.85 -16.26
C TYR A 21 4.13 6.70 -15.09
N LEU A 22 4.04 5.51 -14.51
CA LEU A 22 3.18 5.26 -13.36
C LEU A 22 3.63 6.07 -12.14
N SER A 23 4.93 6.11 -11.84
CA SER A 23 5.45 6.93 -10.74
C SER A 23 5.08 8.41 -10.91
N ILE A 24 5.22 8.96 -12.12
CA ILE A 24 4.81 10.34 -12.42
C ILE A 24 3.29 10.51 -12.26
N TYR A 25 2.51 9.57 -12.79
CA TYR A 25 1.06 9.57 -12.67
C TYR A 25 0.60 9.56 -11.21
N LYS A 26 1.19 8.71 -10.36
CA LYS A 26 0.90 8.64 -8.93
C LYS A 26 1.18 9.99 -8.23
N ILE A 27 2.33 10.62 -8.51
CA ILE A 27 2.68 11.94 -7.99
C ILE A 27 1.62 12.97 -8.41
N PHE A 28 1.24 12.97 -9.68
CA PHE A 28 0.20 13.87 -10.18
C PHE A 28 -1.14 13.66 -9.47
N VAL A 29 -1.56 12.41 -9.26
CA VAL A 29 -2.79 12.07 -8.52
C VAL A 29 -2.70 12.55 -7.06
N LEU A 30 -1.57 12.40 -6.36
CA LEU A 30 -1.42 12.97 -5.01
C LEU A 30 -1.57 14.47 -5.00
N LEU A 31 -0.90 15.16 -5.93
CA LEU A 31 -0.92 16.61 -5.99
C LEU A 31 -2.34 17.11 -6.25
N LYS A 32 -3.06 16.45 -7.16
CA LYS A 32 -4.47 16.72 -7.45
C LYS A 32 -5.38 16.45 -6.24
N ASN A 33 -5.14 15.36 -5.50
CA ASN A 33 -5.97 14.93 -4.37
C ASN A 33 -5.42 15.35 -3.00
N LYS A 34 -4.47 16.29 -2.94
CA LYS A 34 -3.76 16.66 -1.69
C LYS A 34 -4.69 17.02 -0.54
N GLN A 35 -5.76 17.76 -0.82
CA GLN A 35 -6.74 18.15 0.20
C GLN A 35 -7.54 16.95 0.71
N LEU A 36 -7.95 16.05 -0.17
CA LEU A 36 -8.68 14.83 0.18
C LEU A 36 -7.80 13.88 0.99
N ILE A 37 -6.53 13.71 0.61
CA ILE A 37 -5.57 12.91 1.38
C ILE A 37 -5.36 13.50 2.77
N ARG A 38 -5.29 14.83 2.90
CA ARG A 38 -5.23 15.49 4.20
C ARG A 38 -6.49 15.20 5.03
N SER A 39 -7.68 15.28 4.43
CA SER A 39 -8.95 14.92 5.07
C SER A 39 -8.90 13.48 5.59
N LEU A 40 -8.42 12.54 4.77
CA LEU A 40 -8.27 11.13 5.17
C LEU A 40 -7.30 10.94 6.35
N VAL A 41 -6.17 11.64 6.35
CA VAL A 41 -5.23 11.59 7.50
C VAL A 41 -5.88 12.16 8.77
N GLU A 42 -6.64 13.24 8.65
CA GLU A 42 -7.37 13.84 9.78
C GLU A 42 -8.51 12.93 10.25
N ALA A 43 -9.22 12.28 9.33
CA ALA A 43 -10.26 11.31 9.62
C ALA A 43 -9.70 10.06 10.32
N LEU A 44 -8.53 9.54 9.92
CA LEU A 44 -7.91 8.43 10.67
C LEU A 44 -7.64 8.78 12.15
N LYS A 45 -7.41 10.06 12.45
CA LYS A 45 -7.14 10.54 13.81
C LYS A 45 -8.40 10.75 14.64
N PHE A 46 -9.61 10.63 14.07
CA PHE A 46 -10.81 10.83 14.89
C PHE A 46 -10.84 9.78 16.00
N ASP A 47 -10.92 10.26 17.23
CA ASP A 47 -11.16 9.42 18.39
C ASP A 47 -12.60 8.92 18.35
N MET A 48 -12.78 7.68 18.78
CA MET A 48 -14.09 7.19 19.17
C MET A 48 -14.56 8.02 20.37
N ASP A 49 -15.57 8.85 20.17
CA ASP A 49 -16.21 9.63 21.24
C ASP A 49 -17.17 8.74 22.05
N VAL A 50 -16.66 7.59 22.49
CA VAL A 50 -17.40 6.63 23.29
C VAL A 50 -17.28 7.05 24.75
N GLN A 51 -18.43 7.34 25.36
CA GLN A 51 -18.51 7.75 26.76
C GLN A 51 -18.11 6.62 27.72
N TYR A 52 -18.22 5.36 27.29
CA TYR A 52 -17.87 4.19 28.08
C TYR A 52 -16.34 3.97 28.13
N ALA A 53 -15.74 4.39 29.25
CA ALA A 53 -14.28 4.43 29.43
C ALA A 53 -13.55 3.08 29.20
N PRO A 54 -14.06 1.91 29.66
CA PRO A 54 -13.38 0.63 29.42
C PRO A 54 -13.27 0.28 27.94
N LEU A 55 -14.36 0.43 27.18
CA LEU A 55 -14.36 0.19 25.74
C LEU A 55 -13.48 1.20 25.01
N ARG A 56 -13.53 2.48 25.41
CA ARG A 56 -12.65 3.51 24.84
C ARG A 56 -11.17 3.14 25.00
N ARG A 57 -10.77 2.62 26.17
CA ARG A 57 -9.39 2.14 26.40
C ARG A 57 -9.06 0.95 25.50
N ALA A 58 -9.92 -0.06 25.46
CA ALA A 58 -9.70 -1.26 24.62
C ALA A 58 -9.62 -0.92 23.12
N CYS A 59 -10.41 0.04 22.65
CA CYS A 59 -10.38 0.52 21.27
C CYS A 59 -9.09 1.30 20.96
N ARG A 60 -8.62 2.13 21.90
CA ARG A 60 -7.34 2.84 21.76
C ARG A 60 -6.15 1.89 21.74
N GLU A 61 -6.14 0.89 22.62
CA GLU A 61 -5.10 -0.14 22.65
C GLU A 61 -5.05 -0.93 21.32
N HIS A 62 -6.23 -1.27 20.75
CA HIS A 62 -6.33 -1.93 19.45
C HIS A 62 -5.82 -1.05 18.30
N GLU A 63 -6.16 0.24 18.30
CA GLU A 63 -5.67 1.20 17.30
C GLU A 63 -4.15 1.40 17.40
N GLU A 64 -3.61 1.50 18.62
CA GLU A 64 -2.17 1.61 18.84
C GLU A 64 -1.42 0.34 18.38
N GLN A 65 -1.97 -0.84 18.67
CA GLN A 65 -1.40 -2.10 18.19
C GLN A 65 -1.41 -2.18 16.67
N THR A 66 -2.51 -1.78 16.03
CA THR A 66 -2.62 -1.73 14.56
C THR A 66 -1.64 -0.73 13.97
N HIS A 67 -1.46 0.44 14.59
CA HIS A 67 -0.48 1.43 14.18
C HIS A 67 0.95 0.89 14.29
N LYS A 68 1.31 0.22 15.39
CA LYS A 68 2.62 -0.45 15.55
C LYS A 68 2.86 -1.50 14.46
N GLN A 69 1.84 -2.27 14.11
CA GLN A 69 1.92 -3.24 13.02
C GLN A 69 2.12 -2.56 11.65
N ALA A 70 1.36 -1.49 11.36
CA ALA A 70 1.50 -0.72 10.12
C ALA A 70 2.90 -0.10 9.99
N THR A 71 3.44 0.45 11.07
CA THR A 71 4.80 1.00 11.13
C THR A 71 5.86 -0.08 10.92
N LYS A 72 5.73 -1.23 11.58
CA LYS A 72 6.62 -2.38 11.38
C LYS A 72 6.59 -2.86 9.92
N LEU A 73 5.40 -2.94 9.33
CA LEU A 73 5.22 -3.37 7.95
C LEU A 73 5.87 -2.36 6.99
N THR A 74 5.58 -1.08 7.17
CA THR A 74 6.21 0.01 6.41
C THR A 74 7.73 -0.07 6.47
N PHE A 75 8.31 -0.28 7.65
CA PHE A 75 9.75 -0.46 7.82
C PHE A 75 10.29 -1.69 7.07
N MET A 76 9.59 -2.83 7.13
CA MET A 76 9.98 -4.04 6.38
C MET A 76 9.96 -3.78 4.86
N TYR A 77 8.97 -3.05 4.35
CA TYR A 77 8.91 -2.64 2.94
C TYR A 77 10.11 -1.78 2.54
N TYR A 78 10.45 -0.77 3.35
CA TYR A 78 11.64 0.04 3.09
C TYR A 78 12.92 -0.78 3.10
N MET A 79 13.05 -1.78 3.98
CA MET A 79 14.24 -2.63 4.02
C MET A 79 14.36 -3.53 2.77
N VAL A 80 13.24 -4.03 2.25
CA VAL A 80 13.22 -4.77 0.97
C VAL A 80 13.59 -3.83 -0.19
N LEU A 81 13.07 -2.61 -0.20
CA LEU A 81 13.44 -1.63 -1.21
C LEU A 81 14.94 -1.32 -1.18
N LEU A 82 15.49 -1.06 0.01
CA LEU A 82 16.91 -0.77 0.17
C LEU A 82 17.82 -1.94 -0.27
N SER A 83 17.38 -3.19 -0.13
CA SER A 83 18.16 -4.34 -0.61
C SER A 83 18.14 -4.46 -2.13
N VAL A 84 17.01 -4.13 -2.77
CA VAL A 84 16.90 -4.02 -4.23
C VAL A 84 17.81 -2.92 -4.75
N ASP A 85 17.75 -1.74 -4.14
CA ASP A 85 18.57 -0.58 -4.48
C ASP A 85 20.06 -0.87 -4.31
N ALA A 86 20.45 -1.53 -3.22
CA ALA A 86 21.82 -1.97 -2.98
C ALA A 86 22.32 -2.95 -4.07
N THR A 87 21.44 -3.79 -4.61
CA THR A 87 21.77 -4.71 -5.71
C THR A 87 22.08 -3.92 -6.99
N TYR A 88 21.28 -2.90 -7.32
CA TYR A 88 21.58 -2.02 -8.46
C TYR A 88 22.90 -1.25 -8.29
N ILE A 89 23.17 -0.73 -7.09
CA ILE A 89 24.44 -0.06 -6.79
C ILE A 89 25.62 -1.03 -6.93
N PHE A 90 25.48 -2.26 -6.45
CA PHE A 90 26.53 -3.27 -6.56
C PHE A 90 26.80 -3.65 -8.02
N MET A 91 25.75 -3.83 -8.84
CA MET A 91 25.88 -4.08 -10.27
C MET A 91 26.56 -2.91 -11.00
N PHE A 92 26.25 -1.67 -10.60
CA PHE A 92 26.95 -0.48 -11.10
C PHE A 92 28.45 -0.51 -10.77
N LEU A 93 28.81 -0.81 -9.52
CA LEU A 93 30.21 -0.86 -9.07
C LEU A 93 31.02 -1.96 -9.76
N ARG A 94 30.39 -3.05 -10.21
CA ARG A 94 31.08 -4.16 -10.89
C ARG A 94 31.44 -3.89 -12.36
N ALA A 95 31.07 -2.75 -12.93
CA ALA A 95 31.24 -2.44 -14.35
C ALA A 95 30.55 -3.43 -15.33
N GLU A 96 29.77 -4.38 -14.81
CA GLU A 96 28.79 -5.19 -15.55
C GLU A 96 27.59 -4.33 -15.99
N TRP A 97 27.59 -3.03 -15.66
CA TRP A 97 26.55 -2.06 -15.99
C TRP A 97 26.15 -2.04 -17.47
N ASN A 98 27.11 -2.19 -18.38
CA ASN A 98 26.83 -2.18 -19.82
C ASN A 98 25.96 -3.36 -20.27
N ASP A 99 26.00 -4.49 -19.55
CA ASP A 99 25.18 -5.67 -19.81
C ASP A 99 23.88 -5.67 -18.98
N VAL A 100 23.88 -4.98 -17.84
CA VAL A 100 22.77 -4.97 -16.87
C VAL A 100 21.75 -3.88 -17.15
N VAL A 101 22.20 -2.69 -17.53
CA VAL A 101 21.29 -1.59 -17.89
C VAL A 101 21.04 -1.68 -19.38
N GLY A 102 20.32 -2.75 -19.73
CA GLY A 102 19.67 -2.93 -21.02
C GLY A 102 18.55 -1.93 -21.28
N ILE A 103 18.64 -0.70 -20.75
CA ILE A 103 17.86 0.42 -21.25
C ILE A 103 18.66 0.93 -22.45
N PRO A 104 18.30 0.59 -23.70
CA PRO A 104 18.90 1.20 -24.87
C PRO A 104 18.52 2.68 -24.90
N GLN A 105 19.20 3.50 -24.10
CA GLN A 105 19.11 4.94 -24.23
C GLN A 105 19.95 5.34 -25.43
N TRP A 106 19.33 6.10 -26.32
CA TRP A 106 20.07 6.81 -27.35
C TRP A 106 20.98 7.80 -26.63
N ASP A 107 22.27 7.49 -26.58
CA ASP A 107 23.25 8.40 -26.03
C ASP A 107 23.78 9.31 -27.14
N PRO A 108 23.49 10.62 -27.11
CA PRO A 108 24.08 11.57 -28.06
C PRO A 108 25.61 11.66 -27.92
N LEU A 109 26.18 11.23 -26.79
CA LEU A 109 27.61 11.21 -26.53
C LEU A 109 28.10 9.77 -26.65
N SER A 110 29.06 9.52 -27.54
CA SER A 110 29.69 8.19 -27.56
C SER A 110 30.44 7.98 -26.24
N LEU A 111 29.90 7.17 -25.33
CA LEU A 111 30.49 6.84 -24.01
C LEU A 111 31.95 6.36 -24.11
N ARG A 112 32.36 5.85 -25.28
CA ARG A 112 33.74 5.47 -25.59
C ARG A 112 34.75 6.63 -25.64
N ARG A 113 34.33 7.89 -25.74
CA ARG A 113 35.22 9.06 -25.88
C ARG A 113 35.12 10.08 -24.75
N THR A 114 34.14 9.96 -23.86
CA THR A 114 33.91 10.94 -22.81
C THR A 114 34.80 10.68 -21.59
N ASN A 115 35.32 11.75 -20.98
CA ASN A 115 36.09 11.68 -19.73
C ASN A 115 35.26 11.03 -18.60
N ASN A 116 35.94 10.36 -17.65
CA ASN A 116 35.34 9.61 -16.54
C ASN A 116 34.28 10.39 -15.75
N LEU A 117 34.40 11.72 -15.64
CA LEU A 117 33.45 12.57 -14.91
C LEU A 117 32.08 12.66 -15.60
N THR A 118 32.06 12.80 -16.93
CA THR A 118 30.81 12.90 -17.69
C THR A 118 30.08 11.56 -17.68
N PHE A 119 30.83 10.45 -17.82
CA PHE A 119 30.29 9.10 -17.65
C PHE A 119 29.61 8.92 -16.28
N PHE A 120 30.26 9.37 -15.21
CA PHE A 120 29.70 9.30 -13.85
C PHE A 120 28.35 10.03 -13.74
N PHE A 121 28.27 11.29 -14.20
CA PHE A 121 26.99 12.03 -14.17
C PHE A 121 25.90 11.37 -15.01
N TYR A 122 26.25 10.86 -16.20
CA TYR A 122 25.30 10.17 -17.07
C TYR A 122 24.80 8.86 -16.48
N ALA A 123 25.62 8.13 -15.71
CA ALA A 123 25.18 6.92 -15.02
C ALA A 123 24.40 7.22 -13.73
N CYS A 124 24.75 8.28 -13.00
CA CYS A 124 24.06 8.64 -11.77
C CYS A 124 22.60 9.03 -11.98
N VAL A 125 22.28 9.76 -13.07
CA VAL A 125 20.90 10.20 -13.35
C VAL A 125 19.90 9.03 -13.47
N PRO A 126 20.11 8.01 -14.32
CA PRO A 126 19.19 6.88 -14.42
C PRO A 126 19.15 6.04 -13.14
N ILE A 127 20.27 5.89 -12.42
CA ILE A 127 20.28 5.25 -11.09
C ILE A 127 19.37 6.01 -10.13
N SER A 128 19.58 7.32 -9.98
CA SER A 128 18.75 8.16 -9.13
C SER A 128 17.28 8.12 -9.55
N ALA A 129 16.98 8.12 -10.84
CA ALA A 129 15.61 8.02 -11.34
C ALA A 129 14.96 6.67 -10.96
N ALA A 130 15.67 5.55 -11.11
CA ALA A 130 15.20 4.22 -10.73
C ALA A 130 14.96 4.12 -9.22
N LEU A 131 15.93 4.57 -8.41
CA LEU A 131 15.83 4.63 -6.95
C LEU A 131 14.61 5.46 -6.51
N MET A 132 14.46 6.67 -7.05
CA MET A 132 13.35 7.55 -6.73
C MET A 132 12.00 6.94 -7.15
N SER A 133 11.94 6.24 -8.29
CA SER A 133 10.73 5.53 -8.72
C SER A 133 10.33 4.43 -7.74
N GLY A 134 11.31 3.63 -7.27
CA GLY A 134 11.10 2.59 -6.26
C GLY A 134 10.64 3.15 -4.92
N ILE A 135 11.27 4.22 -4.45
CA ILE A 135 10.88 4.95 -3.23
C ILE A 135 9.45 5.46 -3.36
N HIS A 136 9.12 6.16 -4.45
CA HIS A 136 7.78 6.69 -4.65
C HIS A 136 6.75 5.57 -4.61
N THR A 137 6.91 4.52 -5.42
CA THR A 137 5.98 3.39 -5.46
C THR A 137 5.79 2.75 -4.09
N THR A 138 6.87 2.57 -3.32
CA THR A 138 6.81 2.04 -1.95
C THR A 138 6.06 2.97 -0.99
N VAL A 139 6.29 4.28 -1.05
CA VAL A 139 5.56 5.29 -0.26
C VAL A 139 4.07 5.21 -0.54
N PHE A 140 3.68 5.05 -1.80
CA PHE A 140 2.29 4.92 -2.22
C PHE A 140 1.61 3.67 -1.67
N ASP A 141 2.25 2.52 -1.85
CA ASP A 141 1.69 1.24 -1.43
C ASP A 141 1.59 1.17 0.10
N THR A 142 2.60 1.69 0.81
CA THR A 142 2.56 1.79 2.28
C THR A 142 1.52 2.78 2.78
N MET A 143 1.23 3.86 2.04
CA MET A 143 0.14 4.77 2.34
C MET A 143 -1.23 4.10 2.19
N ILE A 144 -1.50 3.43 1.06
CA ILE A 144 -2.76 2.68 0.83
C ILE A 144 -2.96 1.64 1.93
N LEU A 145 -1.91 0.88 2.23
CA LEU A 145 -1.90 -0.14 3.27
C LEU A 145 -2.20 0.46 4.65
N SER A 146 -1.57 1.60 4.99
CA SER A 146 -1.81 2.29 6.26
C SER A 146 -3.26 2.75 6.41
N PHE A 147 -3.85 3.33 5.35
CA PHE A 147 -5.27 3.70 5.34
C PHE A 147 -6.16 2.49 5.53
N SER A 148 -5.84 1.38 4.86
CA SER A 148 -6.63 0.15 4.90
C SER A 148 -6.57 -0.53 6.26
N MET A 149 -5.40 -0.56 6.90
CA MET A 149 -5.22 -1.06 8.27
C MET A 149 -5.95 -0.17 9.29
N GLY A 150 -5.84 1.15 9.16
CA GLY A 150 -6.57 2.10 10.01
C GLY A 150 -8.08 1.94 9.90
N LEU A 151 -8.60 1.81 8.68
CA LEU A 151 -10.01 1.51 8.42
C LEU A 151 -10.44 0.18 9.06
N GLY A 152 -9.63 -0.87 8.89
CA GLY A 152 -9.86 -2.17 9.53
C GLY A 152 -10.00 -2.07 11.05
N ALA A 153 -9.10 -1.34 11.71
CA ALA A 153 -9.19 -1.10 13.14
C ALA A 153 -10.47 -0.36 13.56
N LYS A 154 -10.93 0.62 12.77
CA LYS A 154 -12.20 1.32 13.03
C LYS A 154 -13.42 0.40 12.88
N ILE A 155 -13.42 -0.48 11.89
CA ILE A 155 -14.47 -1.49 11.69
C ILE A 155 -14.49 -2.49 12.87
N ASP A 156 -13.33 -2.97 13.31
CA ASP A 156 -13.22 -3.85 14.48
C ASP A 156 -13.77 -3.18 15.75
N ASN A 157 -13.45 -1.90 15.93
CA ASN A 157 -13.95 -1.11 17.05
C ASN A 157 -15.47 -0.93 17.02
N LEU A 158 -16.05 -0.72 15.83
CA LEU A 158 -17.51 -0.71 15.65
C LEU A 158 -18.10 -2.07 16.01
N ALA A 159 -17.52 -3.17 15.54
CA ALA A 159 -17.99 -4.51 15.84
C ALA A 159 -17.96 -4.82 17.35
N ARG A 160 -16.90 -4.41 18.05
CA ARG A 160 -16.82 -4.53 19.53
C ARG A 160 -17.92 -3.73 20.22
N LEU A 161 -18.16 -2.49 19.80
CA LEU A 161 -19.23 -1.67 20.34
C LEU A 161 -20.61 -2.33 20.16
N LEU A 162 -20.89 -2.88 18.98
CA LEU A 162 -22.14 -3.60 18.72
C LEU A 162 -22.29 -4.86 19.58
N ARG A 163 -21.22 -5.63 19.81
CA ARG A 163 -21.25 -6.78 20.72
C ARG A 163 -21.57 -6.39 22.16
N THR A 164 -20.94 -5.31 22.66
CA THR A 164 -21.26 -4.83 24.02
C THR A 164 -22.72 -4.43 24.18
N LEU A 165 -23.36 -3.91 23.12
CA LEU A 165 -24.79 -3.58 23.11
C LEU A 165 -25.72 -4.81 23.10
N GLU A 166 -25.21 -5.95 22.62
CA GLU A 166 -25.93 -7.22 22.56
C GLU A 166 -25.85 -8.01 23.87
N GLU A 167 -24.70 -7.98 24.55
CA GLU A 167 -24.44 -8.76 25.77
C GLU A 167 -25.15 -8.20 27.02
N GLU A 168 -25.31 -6.89 27.12
CA GLU A 168 -25.92 -6.22 28.28
C GLU A 168 -27.35 -6.61 28.68
N PRO A 169 -28.32 -6.77 27.75
CA PRO A 169 -29.67 -7.18 28.14
C PRO A 169 -29.71 -8.53 28.87
N LYS A 170 -28.70 -9.39 28.70
CA LYS A 170 -28.60 -10.68 29.41
C LYS A 170 -28.20 -10.50 30.88
N HIS A 171 -27.53 -9.40 31.24
CA HIS A 171 -27.04 -9.15 32.60
C HIS A 171 -27.93 -8.18 33.39
N ALA A 172 -28.59 -7.23 32.71
CA ALA A 172 -29.47 -6.25 33.35
C ALA A 172 -30.81 -6.85 33.83
N ALA A 173 -31.24 -7.99 33.27
CA ALA A 173 -32.53 -8.62 33.56
C ALA A 173 -32.64 -9.27 34.97
N HIS A 174 -31.60 -9.25 35.80
CA HIS A 174 -31.54 -10.03 37.05
C HIS A 174 -31.53 -9.22 38.37
N GLY A 175 -31.75 -7.90 38.37
CA GLY A 175 -31.76 -7.19 39.66
C GLY A 175 -32.04 -5.69 39.70
N VAL A 176 -32.48 -5.06 38.60
CA VAL A 176 -32.62 -3.59 38.56
C VAL A 176 -34.11 -3.19 38.72
N HIS A 177 -34.43 -2.44 39.78
CA HIS A 177 -35.74 -1.82 40.00
C HIS A 177 -35.95 -0.57 39.13
N GLY A 178 -37.21 -0.15 38.97
CA GLY A 178 -37.73 0.75 37.92
C GLY A 178 -36.88 1.96 37.50
N ASP A 179 -36.28 2.69 38.44
CA ASP A 179 -35.47 3.88 38.10
C ASP A 179 -34.13 3.54 37.45
N GLY A 180 -33.50 2.43 37.83
CA GLY A 180 -32.24 1.98 37.22
C GLY A 180 -32.44 1.46 35.79
N LEU A 181 -33.64 0.97 35.46
CA LEU A 181 -33.95 0.48 34.11
C LEU A 181 -33.98 1.62 33.09
N VAL A 182 -34.47 2.79 33.49
CA VAL A 182 -34.52 3.98 32.63
C VAL A 182 -33.10 4.46 32.30
N GLU A 183 -32.21 4.52 33.29
CA GLU A 183 -30.83 4.96 33.07
C GLU A 183 -30.05 3.96 32.20
N VAL A 184 -30.20 2.66 32.44
CA VAL A 184 -29.61 1.61 31.59
C VAL A 184 -30.11 1.71 30.14
N HIS A 185 -31.41 1.98 29.93
CA HIS A 185 -31.96 2.16 28.60
C HIS A 185 -31.41 3.41 27.91
N ARG A 186 -31.26 4.51 28.65
CA ARG A 186 -30.69 5.77 28.16
C ARG A 186 -29.23 5.60 27.73
N GLU A 187 -28.41 4.97 28.57
CA GLU A 187 -27.00 4.69 28.25
C GLU A 187 -26.86 3.77 27.02
N ARG A 188 -27.74 2.77 26.90
CA ARG A 188 -27.75 1.87 25.74
C ARG A 188 -28.12 2.60 24.46
N LEU A 189 -29.15 3.45 24.50
CA LEU A 189 -29.56 4.26 23.36
C LEU A 189 -28.45 5.23 22.94
N GLN A 190 -27.75 5.85 23.90
CA GLN A 190 -26.60 6.71 23.63
C GLN A 190 -25.49 5.94 22.91
N ARG A 191 -25.13 4.75 23.39
CA ARG A 191 -24.10 3.91 22.77
C ARG A 191 -24.50 3.39 21.38
N LEU A 192 -25.76 3.05 21.17
CA LEU A 192 -26.27 2.71 19.83
C LEU A 192 -26.12 3.90 18.87
N HIS A 193 -26.47 5.09 19.33
CA HIS A 193 -26.31 6.30 18.53
C HIS A 193 -24.83 6.63 18.24
N ASP A 194 -23.92 6.39 19.19
CA ASP A 194 -22.48 6.50 18.96
C ASP A 194 -22.00 5.48 17.91
N ALA A 195 -22.53 4.25 17.94
CA ALA A 195 -22.23 3.21 16.93
C ALA A 195 -22.70 3.63 15.53
N VAL A 196 -23.92 4.17 15.40
CA VAL A 196 -24.44 4.69 14.13
C VAL A 196 -23.58 5.84 13.61
N ARG A 197 -23.20 6.79 14.47
CA ARG A 197 -22.33 7.91 14.10
C ARG A 197 -20.96 7.44 13.62
N LEU A 198 -20.37 6.47 14.32
CA LEU A 198 -19.11 5.85 13.92
C LEU A 198 -19.23 5.16 12.55
N HIS A 199 -20.27 4.36 12.35
CA HIS A 199 -20.53 3.68 11.09
C HIS A 199 -20.67 4.67 9.92
N GLN A 200 -21.43 5.76 10.10
CA GLN A 200 -21.55 6.83 9.11
C GLN A 200 -20.22 7.53 8.82
N ARG A 201 -19.34 7.70 9.82
CA ARG A 201 -17.98 8.23 9.60
C ARG A 201 -17.12 7.25 8.81
N ILE A 202 -17.23 5.95 9.09
CA ILE A 202 -16.53 4.90 8.35
C ILE A 202 -16.96 4.90 6.88
N ILE A 203 -18.27 4.97 6.60
CA ILE A 203 -18.78 5.05 5.21
C ILE A 203 -18.17 6.25 4.48
N ARG A 204 -18.29 7.46 5.07
CA ARG A 204 -17.69 8.67 4.47
C ARG A 204 -16.20 8.55 4.23
N PHE A 205 -15.47 7.95 5.17
CA PHE A 205 -14.04 7.69 5.02
C PHE A 205 -13.75 6.76 3.85
N VAL A 206 -14.54 5.69 3.67
CA VAL A 206 -14.39 4.76 2.54
C VAL A 206 -14.67 5.48 1.22
N ASP A 207 -15.74 6.27 1.14
CA ASP A 207 -16.07 7.05 -0.05
C ASP A 207 -14.95 8.04 -0.43
N GLU A 208 -14.39 8.75 0.57
CA GLU A 208 -13.25 9.65 0.37
C GLU A 208 -11.99 8.89 -0.05
N LEU A 209 -11.74 7.71 0.53
CA LEU A 209 -10.58 6.87 0.22
C LEU A 209 -10.66 6.34 -1.21
N GLU A 210 -11.83 5.84 -1.62
CA GLU A 210 -12.09 5.36 -2.97
C GLU A 210 -11.97 6.51 -3.98
N SER A 211 -12.56 7.68 -3.69
CA SER A 211 -12.42 8.86 -4.56
C SER A 211 -10.97 9.34 -4.69
N ALA A 212 -10.15 9.20 -3.65
CA ALA A 212 -8.75 9.63 -3.66
C ALA A 212 -7.84 8.65 -4.42
N LEU A 213 -8.08 7.35 -4.28
CA LEU A 213 -7.10 6.31 -4.61
C LEU A 213 -7.55 5.35 -5.73
N SER A 214 -8.84 5.28 -6.09
CA SER A 214 -9.36 4.32 -7.08
C SER A 214 -8.63 4.37 -8.42
N SER A 215 -8.44 5.57 -9.00
CA SER A 215 -7.75 5.72 -10.28
C SER A 215 -6.28 5.30 -10.20
N MET A 216 -5.63 5.58 -9.07
CA MET A 216 -4.25 5.20 -8.81
C MET A 216 -4.09 3.69 -8.64
N SER A 217 -4.99 3.07 -7.88
CA SER A 217 -5.03 1.61 -7.68
C SER A 217 -5.32 0.88 -8.99
N LEU A 218 -6.22 1.41 -9.84
CA LEU A 218 -6.48 0.84 -11.16
C LEU A 218 -5.25 0.94 -12.06
N ALA A 219 -4.57 2.09 -12.10
CA ALA A 219 -3.35 2.26 -12.89
C ALA A 219 -2.23 1.32 -12.42
N GLN A 220 -2.05 1.15 -11.11
CA GLN A 220 -1.13 0.18 -10.52
C GLN A 220 -1.47 -1.25 -10.98
N LEU A 221 -2.74 -1.64 -10.91
CA LEU A 221 -3.16 -2.99 -11.30
C LEU A 221 -2.91 -3.27 -12.79
N LEU A 222 -3.22 -2.30 -13.66
CA LEU A 222 -3.00 -2.42 -15.09
C LEU A 222 -1.51 -2.48 -15.44
N GLU A 223 -0.68 -1.65 -14.80
CA GLU A 223 0.77 -1.69 -14.99
C GLU A 223 1.36 -3.02 -14.50
N SER A 224 0.95 -3.48 -13.32
CA SER A 224 1.40 -4.75 -12.78
C SER A 224 1.00 -5.93 -13.68
N LEU A 225 -0.21 -5.91 -14.22
CA LEU A 225 -0.65 -6.92 -15.19
C LEU A 225 0.20 -6.88 -16.47
N ALA A 226 0.40 -5.68 -17.04
CA ALA A 226 1.22 -5.51 -18.24
C ALA A 226 2.65 -5.99 -18.01
N ALA A 227 3.26 -5.61 -16.89
CA ALA A 227 4.60 -6.01 -16.53
C ALA A 227 4.71 -7.54 -16.29
N VAL A 228 3.74 -8.18 -15.62
CA VAL A 228 3.68 -9.65 -15.53
C VAL A 228 3.65 -10.29 -16.92
N CYS A 229 2.81 -9.79 -17.84
CA CYS A 229 2.71 -10.31 -19.20
C CYS A 229 4.02 -10.16 -19.98
N LEU A 230 4.67 -9.00 -19.91
CA LEU A 230 5.94 -8.74 -20.59
C LEU A 230 7.07 -9.59 -20.01
N GLN A 231 7.09 -9.79 -18.68
CA GLN A 231 8.07 -10.66 -18.04
C GLN A 231 7.84 -12.13 -18.37
N ALA A 232 6.59 -12.59 -18.43
CA ALA A 232 6.26 -13.95 -18.87
C ALA A 232 6.74 -14.18 -20.32
N TYR A 233 6.52 -13.21 -21.21
CA TYR A 233 7.06 -13.27 -22.57
C TYR A 233 8.59 -13.41 -22.58
N ARG A 234 9.31 -12.57 -21.82
CA ARG A 234 10.78 -12.65 -21.74
C ARG A 234 11.29 -14.00 -21.26
N LEU A 235 10.63 -14.59 -20.26
CA LEU A 235 10.97 -15.93 -19.75
C LEU A 235 10.76 -17.04 -20.79
N THR A 236 9.85 -16.85 -21.75
CA THR A 236 9.64 -17.81 -22.85
C THR A 236 10.58 -17.59 -24.03
N ALA A 237 11.09 -16.37 -24.22
CA ALA A 237 11.94 -16.02 -25.36
C ALA A 237 13.39 -16.51 -25.19
N ALA A 238 13.92 -16.47 -23.96
CA ALA A 238 15.28 -16.92 -23.65
C ALA A 238 15.41 -17.43 -22.21
N PRO A 239 16.31 -18.40 -21.92
CA PRO A 239 16.59 -18.78 -20.55
C PRO A 239 17.19 -17.57 -19.81
N PRO A 240 16.62 -17.17 -18.65
CA PRO A 240 17.04 -15.95 -17.98
C PRO A 240 18.50 -16.08 -17.55
N SER A 241 19.32 -15.13 -17.95
CA SER A 241 20.63 -14.96 -17.34
C SER A 241 20.47 -14.62 -15.85
N PRO A 242 21.46 -14.90 -14.99
CA PRO A 242 21.40 -14.49 -13.58
C PRO A 242 21.14 -12.98 -13.40
N ALA A 243 21.62 -12.15 -14.33
CA ALA A 243 21.38 -10.71 -14.36
C ALA A 243 19.91 -10.35 -14.64
N GLU A 244 19.20 -11.15 -15.45
CA GLU A 244 17.78 -10.96 -15.77
C GLU A 244 16.84 -11.56 -14.72
N ALA A 245 17.29 -12.57 -13.99
CA ALA A 245 16.53 -13.17 -12.90
C ALA A 245 16.31 -12.20 -11.72
N VAL A 246 17.25 -11.28 -11.48
CA VAL A 246 17.17 -10.31 -10.38
C VAL A 246 16.00 -9.31 -10.55
N PRO A 247 15.87 -8.59 -11.69
CA PRO A 247 14.70 -7.76 -11.95
C PRO A 247 13.37 -8.51 -11.86
N LEU A 248 13.33 -9.76 -12.33
CA LEU A 248 12.14 -10.59 -12.24
C LEU A 248 11.75 -10.91 -10.79
N ILE A 249 12.71 -11.32 -9.96
CA ILE A 249 12.48 -11.60 -8.54
C ILE A 249 12.02 -10.33 -7.81
N ASN A 250 12.63 -9.19 -8.13
CA ASN A 250 12.28 -7.90 -7.54
C ASN A 250 10.88 -7.43 -7.97
N PHE A 251 10.52 -7.65 -9.23
CA PHE A 251 9.19 -7.33 -9.73
C PHE A 251 8.12 -8.22 -9.07
N CYS A 252 8.38 -9.54 -9.02
CA CYS A 252 7.48 -10.49 -8.34
C CYS A 252 7.35 -10.16 -6.85
N SER A 253 8.43 -9.82 -6.15
CA SER A 253 8.36 -9.45 -4.73
C SER A 253 7.52 -8.19 -4.50
N GLY A 254 7.68 -7.16 -5.35
CA GLY A 254 6.83 -5.97 -5.35
C GLY A 254 5.35 -6.30 -5.57
N PHE A 255 5.04 -7.11 -6.59
CA PHE A 255 3.67 -7.54 -6.88
C PHE A 255 3.05 -8.34 -5.71
N PHE A 256 3.76 -9.32 -5.16
CA PHE A 256 3.28 -10.12 -4.02
C PHE A 256 3.08 -9.27 -2.78
N SER A 257 3.90 -8.24 -2.58
CA SER A 257 3.72 -7.26 -1.53
C SER A 257 2.41 -6.47 -1.72
N SER A 258 2.15 -5.92 -2.91
CA SER A 258 0.91 -5.18 -3.22
C SER A 258 -0.35 -6.07 -3.22
N CYS A 259 -0.24 -7.35 -3.57
CA CYS A 259 -1.35 -8.31 -3.42
C CYS A 259 -1.51 -8.78 -1.98
N GLY A 260 -0.42 -8.93 -1.24
CA GLY A 260 -0.41 -9.35 0.17
C GLY A 260 -1.05 -8.32 1.09
N SER A 261 -0.94 -7.03 0.78
CA SER A 261 -1.69 -5.98 1.46
C SER A 261 -3.21 -6.13 1.23
N CYS A 262 -3.65 -6.40 0.01
CA CYS A 262 -5.06 -6.68 -0.29
C CYS A 262 -5.56 -7.96 0.41
N ALA A 263 -4.79 -9.04 0.40
CA ALA A 263 -5.13 -10.28 1.10
C ALA A 263 -5.12 -10.11 2.64
N GLY A 264 -4.26 -9.23 3.15
CA GLY A 264 -4.25 -8.83 4.56
C GLY A 264 -5.54 -8.10 4.95
N VAL A 265 -6.00 -7.16 4.11
CA VAL A 265 -7.30 -6.50 4.26
C VAL A 265 -8.43 -7.53 4.20
N GLU A 266 -8.41 -8.44 3.23
CA GLU A 266 -9.41 -9.50 3.14
C GLU A 266 -9.39 -10.42 4.38
N LYS A 267 -8.21 -10.74 4.93
CA LYS A 267 -8.09 -11.54 6.15
C LYS A 267 -8.63 -10.81 7.37
N ILE A 268 -8.39 -9.50 7.48
CA ILE A 268 -8.98 -8.64 8.51
C ILE A 268 -10.50 -8.61 8.36
N LEU A 269 -11.00 -8.40 7.14
CA LEU A 269 -12.44 -8.43 6.84
C LEU A 269 -13.07 -9.81 7.13
N ARG A 270 -12.39 -10.90 6.79
CA ARG A 270 -12.83 -12.27 7.08
C ARG A 270 -12.79 -12.59 8.57
N GLN A 271 -11.82 -12.08 9.32
CA GLN A 271 -11.79 -12.20 10.79
C GLN A 271 -12.94 -11.42 11.43
N GLY A 272 -13.24 -10.22 10.92
CA GLY A 272 -14.45 -9.48 11.28
C GLY A 272 -15.73 -10.27 10.97
N ALA A 273 -15.84 -10.85 9.78
CA ALA A 273 -17.01 -11.61 9.35
C ALA A 273 -17.20 -12.92 10.13
N ARG A 274 -16.13 -13.66 10.45
CA ARG A 274 -16.20 -14.92 11.23
C ARG A 274 -16.58 -14.71 12.69
N THR A 275 -16.45 -13.49 13.19
CA THR A 275 -16.81 -13.15 14.57
C THR A 275 -18.21 -12.54 14.65
N TRP A 276 -18.96 -12.51 13.55
CA TRP A 276 -20.39 -12.24 13.56
C TRP A 276 -21.13 -13.56 13.85
N PRO A 277 -21.95 -13.65 14.92
CA PRO A 277 -22.80 -14.81 15.11
C PRO A 277 -23.75 -14.95 13.91
N GLN A 278 -23.79 -16.14 13.31
CA GLN A 278 -24.77 -16.50 12.29
C GLN A 278 -26.18 -16.58 12.88
#